data_AF-A0A8C3SMA3-F1
#
_entry.id   AF-A0A8C3SMA3-F1
#
_cell.length_a   1.000
_cell.length_b   1.000
_cell.length_c   1.000
_cell.angle_alpha   90.00
_cell.angle_beta   90.00
_cell.angle_gamma   90.00
#
_symmetry.space_group_name_H-M   'P 1'
#
loop_
_entity.id
_entity.type
_entity.pdbx_description
1 polymer ?
#
loop_
_entity_poly.entity_id
_entity_poly.type
_entity_poly.pdbx_seq_one_letter_code
_entity_poly.pdbx_strand_id
1 'polypeptide(L)'
;RFEPKSVIAEKIKACSSKNMFSTDFSKHVTMKRTWYVVKKTLEKCDRDTIEQITGRITQGVKAMIARKEQQRLDYNASYIHEILNKIRQEVDSAANNAKYTFNNDYIIDLSVFLCKMATERFEDMHRAFKKAHDPTVYLE
;
A
#
# COMPACT_ATOMS: atom_id res chain seq x y z
N ARG A 1 -17.15 6.80 -1.90
CA ARG A 1 -17.80 5.81 -2.79
C ARG A 1 -16.83 4.65 -2.90
N PHE A 2 -17.23 3.44 -2.52
CA PHE A 2 -16.38 2.25 -2.71
C PHE A 2 -16.40 1.88 -4.19
N GLU A 3 -15.22 1.64 -4.76
CA GLU A 3 -15.10 1.19 -6.15
C GLU A 3 -15.69 -0.22 -6.31
N PRO A 4 -16.34 -0.53 -7.45
CA PRO A 4 -16.87 -1.87 -7.71
C PRO A 4 -15.77 -2.95 -7.68
N LYS A 5 -16.11 -4.16 -7.20
CA LYS A 5 -15.15 -5.29 -7.13
C LYS A 5 -14.48 -5.61 -8.48
N SER A 6 -15.23 -5.49 -9.59
CA SER A 6 -14.70 -5.71 -10.95
C SER A 6 -13.60 -4.72 -11.31
N VAL A 7 -13.79 -3.44 -11.00
CA VAL A 7 -12.83 -2.36 -11.24
C VAL A 7 -11.56 -2.56 -10.41
N ILE A 8 -11.70 -3.02 -9.16
CA ILE A 8 -10.55 -3.32 -8.29
C ILE A 8 -9.75 -4.51 -8.84
N ALA A 9 -10.43 -5.58 -9.29
CA ALA A 9 -9.78 -6.73 -9.88
C ALA A 9 -9.02 -6.36 -11.17
N GLU A 10 -9.58 -5.48 -12.00
CA GLU A 10 -8.91 -4.94 -13.19
C GLU A 10 -7.68 -4.10 -12.81
N LYS A 11 -7.76 -3.25 -11.79
CA LYS A 11 -6.60 -2.49 -11.27
C LYS A 11 -5.48 -3.41 -10.78
N ILE A 12 -5.81 -4.51 -10.10
CA ILE A 12 -4.83 -5.51 -9.63
C ILE A 12 -4.13 -6.18 -10.83
N LYS A 13 -4.87 -6.52 -11.88
CA LYS A 13 -4.31 -7.06 -13.13
C LYS A 13 -3.45 -6.03 -13.86
N ALA A 14 -3.90 -4.77 -13.92
CA ALA A 14 -3.27 -3.68 -14.66
C ALA A 14 -2.06 -3.05 -13.97
N CYS A 15 -1.90 -3.22 -12.65
CA CYS A 15 -0.64 -2.98 -11.94
C CYS A 15 0.41 -3.96 -12.48
N SER A 16 0.96 -3.68 -13.66
CA SER A 16 2.02 -4.45 -14.31
C SER A 16 3.28 -4.50 -13.43
N SER A 17 4.26 -5.31 -13.81
CA SER A 17 5.58 -5.64 -13.20
C SER A 17 6.49 -4.46 -12.83
N LYS A 18 5.93 -3.28 -12.57
CA LYS A 18 6.63 -2.09 -12.09
C LYS A 18 7.06 -2.31 -10.65
N ASN A 19 8.36 -2.32 -10.42
CA ASN A 19 8.97 -2.50 -9.09
C ASN A 19 8.69 -1.34 -8.13
N MET A 20 8.12 -0.23 -8.62
CA MET A 20 7.92 0.99 -7.85
C MET A 20 6.57 1.64 -8.19
N PHE A 21 5.85 2.03 -7.14
CA PHE A 21 4.66 2.86 -7.23
C PHE A 21 5.04 4.26 -7.74
N SER A 22 4.20 4.82 -8.61
CA SER A 22 4.36 6.17 -9.14
C SER A 22 3.14 6.98 -8.78
N THR A 23 3.33 8.07 -8.06
CA THR A 23 2.23 8.96 -7.66
C THR A 23 1.80 9.82 -8.85
N ASP A 24 0.56 9.64 -9.30
CA ASP A 24 -0.07 10.53 -10.27
C ASP A 24 -0.67 11.71 -9.53
N PHE A 25 0.08 12.82 -9.46
CA PHE A 25 -0.35 14.01 -8.71
C PHE A 25 -1.69 14.60 -9.17
N SER A 26 -2.09 14.38 -10.43
CA SER A 26 -3.37 14.88 -10.94
C SER A 26 -4.56 14.05 -10.46
N LYS A 27 -4.32 12.75 -10.27
CA LYS A 27 -5.32 11.78 -9.85
C LYS A 27 -5.34 11.56 -8.34
N HIS A 28 -4.19 11.57 -7.69
CA HIS A 28 -3.99 11.10 -6.31
C HIS A 28 -4.04 12.23 -5.27
N VAL A 29 -3.90 13.48 -5.71
CA VAL A 29 -3.78 14.63 -4.82
C VAL A 29 -4.84 15.67 -5.15
N THR A 30 -5.60 16.07 -4.14
CA THR A 30 -6.60 17.12 -4.24
C THR A 30 -6.12 18.37 -3.53
N MET A 31 -6.17 19.52 -4.22
CA MET A 31 -5.84 20.81 -3.61
C MET A 31 -6.92 21.25 -2.64
N LYS A 32 -6.52 21.74 -1.47
CA LYS A 32 -7.44 22.36 -0.52
C LYS A 32 -7.80 23.75 -1.04
N ARG A 33 -9.11 24.06 -1.11
CA ARG A 33 -9.57 25.40 -1.50
C ARG A 33 -9.13 26.38 -0.41
N THR A 34 -8.33 27.36 -0.79
CA THR A 34 -8.04 28.50 0.10
C THR A 34 -9.07 29.59 -0.17
N TRP A 35 -9.45 30.31 0.88
CA TRP A 35 -10.41 31.41 0.83
C TRP A 35 -9.94 32.62 0.01
N TYR A 36 -8.63 32.75 -0.18
CA TYR A 36 -8.04 33.73 -1.09
C TYR A 36 -7.90 33.16 -2.50
N VAL A 37 -8.28 34.00 -3.47
CA VAL A 37 -8.57 33.75 -4.90
C VAL A 37 -7.39 33.17 -5.73
N VAL A 38 -6.27 32.79 -5.13
CA VAL A 38 -5.12 32.21 -5.86
C VAL A 38 -5.26 30.70 -5.95
N LYS A 39 -5.42 30.17 -7.17
CA LYS A 39 -5.28 28.73 -7.44
C LYS A 39 -3.85 28.29 -7.11
N LYS A 40 -3.63 27.73 -5.92
CA LYS A 40 -2.34 27.11 -5.58
C LYS A 40 -2.11 25.86 -6.41
N THR A 41 -1.00 25.82 -7.13
CA THR A 41 -0.51 24.64 -7.85
C THR A 41 0.47 23.87 -7.00
N LEU A 42 0.69 22.59 -7.33
CA LEU A 42 1.62 21.72 -6.60
C LEU A 42 3.06 22.07 -6.99
N GLU A 43 3.82 22.63 -6.05
CA GLU A 43 5.22 23.02 -6.25
C GLU A 43 6.13 21.79 -6.25
N LYS A 44 7.36 21.93 -6.74
CA LYS A 44 8.34 20.82 -6.76
C LYS A 44 8.58 20.25 -5.35
N CYS A 45 8.78 21.11 -4.35
CA CYS A 45 8.96 20.68 -2.96
C CYS A 45 7.74 19.91 -2.41
N ASP A 46 6.52 20.27 -2.84
CA ASP A 46 5.31 19.54 -2.46
C ASP A 46 5.32 18.12 -3.07
N ARG A 47 5.76 17.97 -4.33
CA ARG A 47 5.92 16.66 -5.01
C ARG A 47 6.95 15.79 -4.30
N ASP A 48 8.12 16.36 -4.01
CA ASP A 48 9.21 15.65 -3.32
C ASP A 48 8.75 15.17 -1.93
N THR A 49 7.95 15.98 -1.23
CA THR A 49 7.37 15.61 0.08
C THR A 49 6.39 14.44 -0.06
N ILE A 50 5.53 14.46 -1.08
CA ILE A 50 4.58 13.36 -1.35
C ILE A 50 5.32 12.07 -1.68
N GLU A 51 6.38 12.12 -2.50
CA GLU A 51 7.19 10.96 -2.82
C GLU A 51 7.90 10.41 -1.58
N GLN A 52 8.43 11.27 -0.70
CA GLN A 52 9.00 10.86 0.57
C GLN A 52 7.98 10.16 1.47
N ILE A 53 6.76 10.68 1.57
CA ILE A 53 5.67 10.06 2.33
C ILE A 53 5.35 8.67 1.75
N THR A 54 5.21 8.59 0.42
CA THR A 54 4.95 7.34 -0.30
C THR A 54 6.05 6.30 -0.03
N GLY A 55 7.32 6.73 -0.05
CA GLY A 55 8.48 5.89 0.26
C GLY A 55 8.47 5.38 1.70
N ARG A 56 8.17 6.25 2.68
CA ARG A 56 8.04 5.88 4.09
C ARG A 56 6.94 4.85 4.32
N ILE A 57 5.76 5.04 3.71
CA ILE A 57 4.64 4.07 3.78
C ILE A 57 5.08 2.72 3.22
N THR A 58 5.68 2.72 2.03
CA THR A 58 6.15 1.52 1.36
C THR A 58 7.18 0.77 2.21
N GLN A 59 8.14 1.48 2.79
CA GLN A 59 9.14 0.89 3.67
C GLN A 59 8.52 0.33 4.96
N GLY A 60 7.57 1.05 5.54
CA GLY A 60 6.83 0.60 6.73
C GLY A 60 6.07 -0.69 6.49
N VAL A 61 5.38 -0.81 5.34
CA VAL A 61 4.69 -2.05 4.97
C VAL A 61 5.65 -3.20 4.69
N LYS A 62 6.77 -2.94 3.99
CA LYS A 62 7.82 -3.96 3.77
C LYS A 62 8.39 -4.49 5.09
N ALA A 63 8.69 -3.60 6.04
CA ALA A 63 9.18 -3.98 7.35
C ALA A 63 8.15 -4.80 8.15
N MET A 64 6.87 -4.46 8.03
CA MET A 64 5.79 -5.22 8.66
C MET A 64 5.70 -6.64 8.08
N ILE A 65 5.73 -6.80 6.76
CA ILE A 65 5.72 -8.11 6.10
C ILE A 65 6.92 -8.95 6.53
N ALA A 66 8.13 -8.37 6.52
CA ALA A 66 9.34 -9.07 6.96
C ALA A 66 9.25 -9.57 8.42
N ARG A 67 8.62 -8.79 9.32
CA ARG A 67 8.36 -9.24 10.70
C ARG A 67 7.38 -10.41 10.75
N LYS A 68 6.36 -10.45 9.89
CA LYS A 68 5.42 -11.57 9.82
C LYS A 68 6.09 -12.83 9.27
N GLU A 69 6.93 -12.71 8.24
CA GLU A 69 7.74 -13.81 7.72
C GLU A 69 8.61 -14.44 8.83
N GLN A 70 9.24 -13.60 9.66
CA GLN A 70 10.08 -14.06 10.78
C GLN A 70 9.31 -14.82 11.87
N GLN A 71 8.00 -14.61 12.00
CA GLN A 71 7.18 -15.36 12.97
C GLN A 71 6.97 -16.83 12.54
N ARG A 72 7.31 -17.19 11.29
CA ARG A 72 7.17 -18.54 10.72
C ARG A 72 5.76 -19.13 10.86
N LEU A 73 4.75 -18.25 10.94
CA LEU A 73 3.34 -18.62 10.92
C LEU A 73 2.87 -18.78 9.47
N ASP A 74 1.79 -19.52 9.26
CA ASP A 74 1.10 -19.51 7.97
C ASP A 74 0.61 -18.10 7.62
N TYR A 75 0.36 -17.87 6.33
CA TYR A 75 -0.35 -16.69 5.88
C TYR A 75 -1.75 -16.62 6.51
N ASN A 76 -2.13 -15.41 6.96
CA ASN A 76 -3.49 -15.11 7.39
C ASN A 76 -4.06 -13.95 6.56
N ALA A 77 -5.31 -14.09 6.10
CA ALA A 77 -6.03 -13.04 5.39
C ALA A 77 -6.09 -11.71 6.16
N SER A 78 -6.01 -11.74 7.50
CA SER A 78 -5.92 -10.56 8.35
C SER A 78 -4.73 -9.66 8.00
N TYR A 79 -3.64 -10.21 7.45
CA TYR A 79 -2.46 -9.44 7.08
C TYR A 79 -2.75 -8.41 5.97
N ILE A 80 -3.72 -8.70 5.09
CA ILE A 80 -4.19 -7.72 4.10
C ILE A 80 -4.83 -6.53 4.82
N HIS A 81 -5.67 -6.78 5.84
CA HIS A 81 -6.28 -5.71 6.62
C HIS A 81 -5.25 -4.90 7.42
N GLU A 82 -4.20 -5.54 7.93
CA GLU A 82 -3.08 -4.85 8.58
C GLU A 82 -2.35 -3.90 7.62
N ILE A 83 -2.08 -4.33 6.37
CA ILE A 83 -1.48 -3.48 5.32
C ILE A 83 -2.38 -2.27 5.05
N LEU A 84 -3.67 -2.50 4.81
CA LEU A 84 -4.63 -1.43 4.52
C LEU A 84 -4.73 -0.43 5.68
N ASN A 85 -4.73 -0.92 6.91
CA ASN A 85 -4.79 -0.05 8.09
C ASN A 85 -3.51 0.79 8.25
N LYS A 86 -2.34 0.17 8.05
CA LYS A 86 -1.06 0.88 8.09
C LYS A 86 -1.00 2.01 7.06
N ILE A 87 -1.45 1.75 5.82
CA ILE A 87 -1.51 2.78 4.77
C ILE A 87 -2.41 3.94 5.22
N ARG A 88 -3.62 3.66 5.70
CA ARG A 88 -4.56 4.72 6.15
C ARG A 88 -3.97 5.57 7.27
N GLN A 89 -3.42 4.93 8.30
CA GLN A 89 -2.83 5.64 9.44
C GLN A 89 -1.70 6.59 9.03
N GLU A 90 -0.82 6.15 8.13
CA GLU A 90 0.28 6.98 7.64
C GLU A 90 -0.22 8.12 6.74
N VAL A 91 -1.21 7.84 5.88
CA VAL A 91 -1.84 8.87 5.04
C VAL A 91 -2.54 9.93 5.87
N ASP A 92 -3.30 9.52 6.89
CA ASP A 92 -4.00 10.43 7.80
C ASP A 92 -3.02 11.26 8.62
N SER A 93 -1.91 10.65 9.08
CA SER A 93 -0.82 11.36 9.76
C SER A 93 -0.15 12.40 8.85
N ALA A 94 -0.04 12.09 7.56
CA ALA A 94 0.50 13.01 6.54
C ALA A 94 -0.53 14.03 6.02
N ALA A 95 -1.82 13.87 6.33
CA ALA A 95 -2.92 14.69 5.81
C ALA A 95 -3.01 16.10 6.45
N ASN A 96 -2.16 16.40 7.42
CA ASN A 96 -2.09 17.71 8.09
C ASN A 96 -1.47 18.83 7.22
N ASN A 97 -1.28 18.60 5.92
CA ASN A 97 -0.79 19.61 5.00
C ASN A 97 -1.88 20.66 4.70
N ALA A 98 -1.56 21.95 4.79
CA ALA A 98 -2.52 23.03 4.55
C ALA A 98 -2.88 23.26 3.06
N LYS A 99 -2.04 22.79 2.13
CA LYS A 99 -2.16 23.02 0.69
C LYS A 99 -2.93 21.91 -0.03
N TYR A 100 -2.72 20.64 0.34
CA TYR A 100 -3.30 19.51 -0.37
C TYR A 100 -3.70 18.36 0.56
N THR A 101 -4.46 17.40 0.03
CA THR A 101 -4.81 16.14 0.68
C THR A 101 -4.62 14.98 -0.30
N PHE A 102 -4.19 13.84 0.22
CA PHE A 102 -4.32 12.57 -0.49
C PHE A 102 -5.81 12.24 -0.61
N ASN A 103 -6.21 11.70 -1.75
CA ASN A 103 -7.59 11.29 -1.97
C ASN A 103 -7.75 9.76 -1.92
N ASN A 104 -8.97 9.30 -2.15
CA ASN A 104 -9.27 7.87 -2.10
C ASN A 104 -8.58 7.08 -3.21
N ASP A 105 -8.35 7.68 -4.39
CA ASP A 105 -7.64 7.00 -5.48
C ASP A 105 -6.19 6.72 -5.13
N TYR A 106 -5.52 7.64 -4.42
CA TYR A 106 -4.19 7.40 -3.89
C TYR A 106 -4.17 6.19 -2.94
N ILE A 107 -5.10 6.15 -1.98
CA ILE A 107 -5.19 5.05 -1.01
C ILE A 107 -5.44 3.72 -1.72
N ILE A 108 -6.38 3.69 -2.68
CA ILE A 108 -6.73 2.48 -3.44
C ILE A 108 -5.54 2.01 -4.27
N ASP A 109 -4.94 2.88 -5.08
CA ASP A 109 -3.88 2.47 -5.99
C ASP A 109 -2.61 2.05 -5.22
N LEU A 110 -2.27 2.74 -4.12
CA LEU A 110 -1.16 2.35 -3.26
C LEU A 110 -1.43 1.02 -2.55
N SER A 111 -2.68 0.80 -2.10
CA SER A 111 -3.08 -0.48 -1.50
C SER A 111 -2.96 -1.63 -2.49
N VAL A 112 -3.41 -1.44 -3.73
CA VAL A 112 -3.27 -2.46 -4.79
C VAL A 112 -1.80 -2.80 -5.04
N PHE A 113 -0.94 -1.78 -5.16
CA PHE A 113 0.48 -1.98 -5.36
C PHE A 113 1.14 -2.76 -4.21
N LEU A 114 0.90 -2.33 -2.96
CA LEU A 114 1.54 -2.93 -1.79
C LEU A 114 1.03 -4.34 -1.50
N CYS A 115 -0.27 -4.59 -1.68
CA CYS A 115 -0.83 -5.95 -1.54
C CYS A 115 -0.27 -6.89 -2.61
N LYS A 116 -0.11 -6.42 -3.85
CA LYS A 116 0.49 -7.23 -4.93
C LYS A 116 1.96 -7.55 -4.66
N MET A 117 2.72 -6.57 -4.17
CA MET A 117 4.11 -6.77 -3.74
C MET A 117 4.22 -7.76 -2.57
N ALA A 118 3.21 -7.81 -1.69
CA ALA A 118 3.16 -8.76 -0.58
C ALA A 118 2.77 -10.18 -1.01
N THR A 119 2.11 -10.36 -2.16
CA THR A 119 1.59 -11.66 -2.61
C THR A 119 2.68 -12.73 -2.67
N GLU A 120 3.80 -12.44 -3.32
CA GLU A 120 4.92 -13.40 -3.44
C GLU A 120 5.43 -13.85 -2.06
N ARG A 121 5.57 -12.89 -1.12
CA ARG A 121 6.00 -13.19 0.25
C ARG A 121 5.00 -14.06 1.01
N PHE A 122 3.71 -13.80 0.84
CA PHE A 122 2.66 -14.60 1.48
C PHE A 122 2.57 -16.02 0.92
N GLU A 123 2.77 -16.20 -0.38
CA GLU A 123 2.86 -17.52 -1.00
C GLU A 123 4.05 -18.33 -0.47
N ASP A 124 5.20 -17.68 -0.31
CA ASP A 124 6.40 -18.30 0.26
C ASP A 124 6.21 -18.68 1.74
N MET A 125 5.59 -17.81 2.55
CA MET A 125 5.22 -18.13 3.94
C MET A 125 4.33 -19.39 4.01
N HIS A 126 3.29 -19.44 3.17
CA HIS A 126 2.37 -20.57 3.13
C HIS A 126 3.05 -21.87 2.70
N ARG A 127 3.94 -21.81 1.70
CA ARG A 127 4.73 -22.95 1.26
C ARG A 127 5.67 -23.44 2.35
N ALA A 128 6.34 -22.53 3.05
CA ALA A 128 7.24 -22.85 4.15
C ALA A 128 6.50 -23.49 5.32
N PHE A 129 5.30 -23.00 5.66
CA PHE A 129 4.45 -23.57 6.69
C PHE A 129 4.06 -25.01 6.35
N LYS A 130 3.54 -25.26 5.13
CA LYS A 130 3.19 -26.62 4.68
C LYS A 130 4.37 -27.60 4.77
N LYS A 131 5.56 -27.17 4.34
CA LYS A 131 6.77 -28.01 4.38
C LYS A 131 7.20 -28.34 5.81
N ALA A 132 7.08 -27.38 6.73
CA ALA A 132 7.47 -27.59 8.13
C ALA A 132 6.49 -28.50 8.90
N HIS A 133 5.24 -28.57 8.46
CA HIS A 133 4.17 -29.34 9.09
C HIS A 133 3.74 -30.56 8.25
N ASP A 134 4.59 -31.04 7.34
CA ASP A 134 4.29 -32.22 6.53
C ASP A 134 4.32 -33.49 7.41
N PRO A 135 3.20 -34.22 7.57
CA PRO A 135 3.15 -35.43 8.39
C PRO A 135 4.17 -36.49 8.00
N THR A 136 4.57 -36.56 6.72
CA THR A 136 5.54 -37.57 6.28
C THR A 136 6.92 -37.36 6.91
N VAL A 137 7.27 -36.12 7.27
CA VAL A 137 8.53 -35.78 7.96
C VAL A 137 8.53 -36.29 9.41
N TYR A 138 7.36 -36.55 10.00
CA TYR A 138 7.22 -37.04 11.37
C TYR A 138 6.96 -38.55 11.47
N LEU A 139 6.71 -39.20 10.34
CA LEU A 139 6.34 -40.62 10.26
C LEU A 139 7.44 -41.49 9.62
N GLU A 140 8.62 -40.92 9.36
CA GLU A 140 9.88 -41.64 9.09
C GLU A 140 10.59 -42.02 10.40
#